data_AF-A0A2V9JML9-F1
#
_entry.id   AF-A0A2V9JML9-F1
#
_cell.length_a   1.000
_cell.length_b   1.000
_cell.length_c   1.000
_cell.angle_alpha   90.00
_cell.angle_beta   90.00
_cell.angle_gamma   90.00
#
_symmetry.space_group_name_H-M   'P 1'
#
loop_
_entity.id
_entity.type
_entity.pdbx_description
1 polymer ?
#
loop_
_entity_poly.entity_id
_entity_poly.type
_entity_poly.pdbx_seq_one_letter_code
_entity_poly.pdbx_strand_id
1 'polypeptide(L)'
;MIESLKSITEIPDLRRRILFTLLMLAVYRLGAFIPTPGINADVFEQMFNQYAGGLFGLLAMFSGGSLRRLTVFALGIMPYITASIILQLLTVVSPHLEKLHKEGDLGRRKITSYTRWLAVGLSAFQAFGIASMLSRQPNMVANPGAGFVFSTVVTLTAGAIF
;
A
#
# COMPACT_ATOMS: atom_id res chain seq x y z
N MET A 1 13.22 30.60 -5.09
CA MET A 1 12.06 29.74 -4.72
C MET A 1 10.75 30.24 -5.34
N ILE A 2 10.41 31.54 -5.24
CA ILE A 2 9.19 32.11 -5.86
C ILE A 2 9.28 32.11 -7.41
N GLU A 3 10.46 32.35 -7.99
CA GLU A 3 10.67 32.22 -9.44
C GLU A 3 10.51 30.78 -9.97
N SER A 4 10.86 29.79 -9.13
CA SER A 4 10.63 28.36 -9.43
C SER A 4 9.15 28.00 -9.45
N LEU A 5 8.32 28.70 -8.68
CA LEU A 5 6.86 28.58 -8.72
C LEU A 5 6.24 29.29 -9.94
N LYS A 6 6.85 30.39 -10.40
CA LYS A 6 6.41 31.11 -11.61
C LYS A 6 6.72 30.35 -12.90
N SER A 7 7.86 29.68 -12.95
CA SER A 7 8.26 28.83 -14.07
C SER A 7 7.38 27.57 -14.24
N ILE A 8 6.66 27.15 -13.19
CA ILE A 8 5.62 26.09 -13.29
C ILE A 8 4.49 26.48 -14.25
N THR A 9 4.10 27.75 -14.25
CA THR A 9 3.03 28.24 -15.13
C THR A 9 3.52 28.56 -16.54
N GLU A 10 4.81 28.84 -16.70
CA GLU A 10 5.43 29.20 -17.98
C GLU A 10 5.80 27.97 -18.83
N ILE A 11 6.21 26.86 -18.20
CA ILE A 11 6.60 25.64 -18.92
C ILE A 11 5.39 24.70 -19.06
N PRO A 12 4.81 24.54 -20.27
CA PRO A 12 3.59 23.75 -20.45
C PRO A 12 3.78 22.26 -20.09
N ASP A 13 4.98 21.73 -20.26
CA ASP A 13 5.31 20.33 -19.93
C ASP A 13 5.32 20.10 -18.40
N LEU A 14 5.84 21.06 -17.63
CA LEU A 14 5.86 21.01 -16.17
C LEU A 14 4.45 21.12 -15.59
N ARG A 15 3.63 22.02 -16.14
CA ARG A 15 2.21 22.15 -15.78
C ARG A 15 1.44 20.85 -16.01
N ARG A 16 1.65 20.17 -17.14
CA ARG A 16 1.00 18.87 -17.43
C ARG A 16 1.38 17.80 -16.42
N ARG A 17 2.67 17.68 -16.07
CA ARG A 17 3.13 16.72 -15.07
C ARG A 17 2.53 16.98 -13.69
N ILE A 18 2.49 18.23 -13.26
CA ILE A 18 1.92 18.60 -11.96
C ILE A 18 0.41 18.32 -11.93
N LEU A 19 -0.31 18.68 -13.00
CA LEU A 19 -1.75 18.40 -13.09
C LEU A 19 -2.01 16.88 -13.06
N PHE A 20 -1.20 16.09 -13.75
CA PHE A 20 -1.27 14.63 -13.71
C PHE A 20 -1.02 14.08 -12.30
N THR A 21 0.02 14.55 -11.61
CA THR A 21 0.30 14.15 -10.23
C THR A 21 -0.84 14.51 -9.28
N LEU A 22 -1.40 15.72 -9.38
CA LEU A 22 -2.56 16.14 -8.58
C LEU A 22 -3.79 15.28 -8.88
N LEU A 23 -4.03 14.93 -10.14
CA LEU A 23 -5.13 14.05 -10.55
C LEU A 23 -4.96 12.66 -9.96
N MET A 24 -3.75 12.08 -10.03
CA MET A 24 -3.46 10.78 -9.41
C MET A 24 -3.64 10.79 -7.89
N LEU A 25 -3.22 11.86 -7.22
CA LEU A 25 -3.45 12.04 -5.78
C LEU A 25 -4.95 12.13 -5.45
N ALA A 26 -5.74 12.81 -6.30
CA ALA A 26 -7.19 12.88 -6.14
C ALA A 26 -7.84 11.49 -6.29
N VAL A 27 -7.43 10.70 -7.29
CA VAL A 27 -7.92 9.32 -7.49
C VAL A 27 -7.57 8.43 -6.30
N TYR A 28 -6.32 8.48 -5.83
CA TYR A 28 -5.90 7.77 -4.61
C TYR A 28 -6.76 8.18 -3.40
N ARG A 29 -7.02 9.48 -3.26
CA ARG A 29 -7.83 9.99 -2.15
C ARG A 29 -9.29 9.54 -2.23
N LEU A 30 -9.88 9.46 -3.42
CA LEU A 30 -11.23 8.94 -3.62
C LEU A 30 -11.31 7.46 -3.23
N GLY A 31 -10.36 6.62 -3.65
CA GLY A 31 -10.37 5.21 -3.26
C GLY A 31 -10.10 4.97 -1.77
N ALA A 32 -9.43 5.90 -1.08
CA ALA A 32 -9.28 5.87 0.37
C ALA A 32 -10.60 6.10 1.14
N PHE A 33 -11.70 6.41 0.46
CA PHE A 33 -13.05 6.45 1.04
C PHE A 33 -13.90 5.22 0.68
N ILE A 34 -13.42 4.34 -0.20
CA ILE A 34 -14.15 3.13 -0.62
C ILE A 34 -13.80 2.00 0.35
N PRO A 35 -14.73 1.56 1.23
CA PRO A 35 -14.47 0.47 2.16
C PRO A 35 -14.35 -0.87 1.42
N THR A 36 -13.57 -1.78 1.97
CA THR A 36 -13.43 -3.13 1.41
C THR A 36 -14.77 -3.89 1.54
N PRO A 37 -15.19 -4.65 0.52
CA PRO A 37 -16.48 -5.33 0.53
C PRO A 37 -16.64 -6.28 1.73
N GLY A 38 -17.80 -6.21 2.39
CA GLY A 38 -18.17 -7.13 3.46
C GLY A 38 -17.70 -6.76 4.86
N ILE A 39 -16.99 -5.64 5.05
CA ILE A 39 -16.54 -5.17 6.36
C ILE A 39 -17.42 -4.03 6.86
N ASN A 40 -17.78 -4.08 8.14
CA ASN A 40 -18.40 -2.95 8.81
C ASN A 40 -17.31 -1.95 9.29
N ALA A 41 -17.14 -0.87 8.53
CA ALA A 41 -16.10 0.13 8.77
C ALA A 41 -16.23 0.81 10.14
N ASP A 42 -17.45 1.05 10.63
CA ASP A 42 -17.67 1.72 11.91
C ASP A 42 -17.23 0.85 13.09
N VAL A 43 -17.52 -0.46 13.03
CA VAL A 43 -17.09 -1.44 14.04
C VAL A 43 -15.57 -1.63 13.99
N PHE A 44 -15.00 -1.67 12.78
CA PHE A 44 -13.55 -1.75 12.61
C PHE A 44 -12.84 -0.51 13.15
N GLU A 45 -13.39 0.68 12.94
CA GLU A 45 -12.83 1.92 13.46
C GLU A 45 -12.85 1.96 15.00
N GLN A 46 -13.93 1.47 15.63
CA GLN A 46 -14.01 1.34 17.09
C GLN A 46 -12.96 0.38 17.64
N MET A 47 -12.79 -0.79 17.01
CA MET A 47 -11.74 -1.75 17.36
C MET A 47 -10.35 -1.11 17.16
N PHE A 48 -10.13 -0.45 16.03
CA PHE A 48 -8.88 0.23 15.74
C PHE A 48 -8.53 1.27 16.82
N ASN A 49 -9.50 2.07 17.28
CA ASN A 49 -9.28 3.06 18.33
C ASN A 49 -8.89 2.44 19.68
N GLN A 50 -9.32 1.21 19.98
CA GLN A 50 -8.90 0.47 21.17
C GLN A 50 -7.42 0.02 21.08
N TYR A 51 -6.93 -0.26 19.87
CA TYR A 51 -5.54 -0.67 19.62
C TYR A 51 -4.67 0.43 18.98
N ALA A 52 -5.18 1.66 18.87
CA ALA A 52 -4.53 2.77 18.16
C ALA A 52 -3.25 3.28 18.85
N GLY A 53 -2.95 2.80 20.05
CA GLY A 53 -1.70 3.09 20.75
C GLY A 53 -0.49 2.40 20.11
N GLY A 54 0.60 3.15 19.92
CA GLY A 54 1.90 2.60 19.51
C GLY A 54 2.03 2.31 18.01
N LEU A 55 2.53 1.12 17.66
CA LEU A 55 2.88 0.74 16.28
C LEU A 55 1.70 0.80 15.32
N PHE A 56 0.49 0.40 15.75
CA PHE A 56 -0.72 0.45 14.91
C PHE A 56 -1.10 1.88 14.50
N GLY A 57 -0.91 2.86 15.39
CA GLY A 57 -1.10 4.28 15.07
C GLY A 57 -0.12 4.78 14.02
N LEU A 58 1.16 4.40 14.13
CA LEU A 58 2.19 4.71 13.12
C LEU A 58 1.82 4.10 11.76
N LEU A 59 1.37 2.83 11.74
CA LEU A 59 0.91 2.15 10.51
C LEU A 59 -0.27 2.90 9.85
N ALA A 60 -1.21 3.43 10.64
CA ALA A 60 -2.31 4.24 10.10
C ALA A 60 -1.85 5.58 9.51
N MET A 61 -0.83 6.22 10.08
CA MET A 61 -0.25 7.44 9.50
C MET A 61 0.38 7.18 8.13
N PHE A 62 1.10 6.07 7.98
CA PHE A 62 1.71 5.69 6.70
C PHE A 62 0.70 5.26 5.62
N SER A 63 -0.50 4.81 6.01
CA SER A 63 -1.59 4.53 5.07
C SER A 63 -2.45 5.76 4.72
N GLY A 64 -2.20 6.93 5.32
CA GLY A 64 -3.01 8.14 5.09
C GLY A 64 -4.43 8.07 5.68
N GLY A 65 -4.63 7.22 6.70
CA GLY A 65 -5.92 6.95 7.32
C GLY A 65 -6.74 5.85 6.65
N SER A 66 -6.30 5.33 5.50
CA SER A 66 -6.96 4.26 4.75
C SER A 66 -7.07 2.95 5.53
N LEU A 67 -6.09 2.68 6.42
CA LEU A 67 -6.10 1.50 7.29
C LEU A 67 -7.19 1.57 8.36
N ARG A 68 -7.48 2.77 8.92
CA ARG A 68 -8.47 2.96 10.00
C ARG A 68 -9.89 2.59 9.58
N ARG A 69 -10.20 2.66 8.28
CA ARG A 69 -11.50 2.30 7.69
C ARG A 69 -11.43 1.05 6.82
N LEU A 70 -10.28 0.40 6.78
CA LEU A 70 -9.97 -0.78 5.97
C LEU A 70 -10.52 -0.64 4.53
N THR A 71 -10.07 0.42 3.87
CA THR A 71 -10.45 0.75 2.48
C THR A 71 -9.69 -0.10 1.46
N VAL A 72 -10.02 0.05 0.17
CA VAL A 72 -9.29 -0.64 -0.92
C VAL A 72 -7.78 -0.36 -0.86
N PHE A 73 -7.40 0.84 -0.43
CA PHE A 73 -6.00 1.25 -0.23
C PHE A 73 -5.50 1.09 1.21
N ALA A 74 -6.09 0.21 2.02
CA ALA A 74 -5.74 0.09 3.45
C ALA A 74 -4.27 -0.24 3.71
N LEU A 75 -3.67 -1.08 2.87
CA LEU A 75 -2.24 -1.43 2.97
C LEU A 75 -1.32 -0.28 2.51
N GLY A 76 -1.83 0.62 1.67
CA GLY A 76 -1.08 1.71 1.06
C GLY A 76 0.19 1.22 0.36
N ILE A 77 1.25 2.03 0.42
CA ILE A 77 2.57 1.72 -0.16
C ILE A 77 3.43 0.81 0.74
N MET A 78 2.96 0.45 1.94
CA MET A 78 3.78 -0.29 2.91
C MET A 78 4.30 -1.64 2.42
N PRO A 79 3.52 -2.49 1.73
CA PRO A 79 4.04 -3.76 1.20
C PRO A 79 5.24 -3.56 0.27
N TYR A 80 5.25 -2.49 -0.52
CA TYR A 80 6.37 -2.14 -1.40
C TYR A 80 7.58 -1.63 -0.62
N ILE A 81 7.36 -0.76 0.38
CA ILE A 81 8.44 -0.30 1.27
C ILE A 81 9.09 -1.50 1.96
N THR A 82 8.29 -2.39 2.56
CA THR A 82 8.79 -3.60 3.22
C THR A 82 9.54 -4.52 2.24
N ALA A 83 9.00 -4.77 1.05
CA ALA A 83 9.68 -5.55 0.02
C ALA A 83 11.04 -4.95 -0.37
N SER A 84 11.11 -3.62 -0.49
CA SER A 84 12.33 -2.91 -0.86
C SER A 84 13.42 -3.04 0.21
N ILE A 85 13.04 -2.95 1.49
CA ILE A 85 13.95 -3.14 2.63
C ILE A 85 14.44 -4.58 2.68
N ILE A 86 13.56 -5.56 2.48
CA ILE A 86 13.95 -6.98 2.43
C ILE A 86 15.00 -7.21 1.35
N LEU A 87 14.79 -6.70 0.14
CA LEU A 87 15.77 -6.86 -0.94
C LEU A 87 17.05 -6.08 -0.70
N GLN A 88 16.99 -4.88 -0.13
CA GLN A 88 18.17 -4.13 0.29
C GLN A 88 19.00 -4.94 1.30
N LEU A 89 18.37 -5.54 2.31
CA LEU A 89 19.07 -6.40 3.27
C LEU A 89 19.63 -7.68 2.60
N LEU A 90 18.85 -8.31 1.71
CA LEU A 90 19.31 -9.49 0.96
C LEU A 90 20.48 -9.19 0.02
N THR A 91 20.64 -7.97 -0.47
CA THR A 91 21.83 -7.60 -1.27
C THR A 91 23.13 -7.64 -0.46
N VAL A 92 23.07 -7.49 0.87
CA VAL A 92 24.25 -7.59 1.76
C VAL A 92 24.60 -9.05 2.06
N VAL A 93 23.58 -9.92 2.12
CA VAL A 93 23.74 -11.33 2.49
C VAL A 93 24.01 -12.23 1.28
N SER A 94 23.45 -11.91 0.11
CA SER A 94 23.53 -12.73 -1.10
C SER A 94 24.53 -12.15 -2.12
N PRO A 95 25.60 -12.88 -2.45
CA PRO A 95 26.59 -12.42 -3.44
C PRO A 95 26.00 -12.31 -4.85
N HIS A 96 24.90 -13.02 -5.15
CA HIS A 96 24.22 -12.92 -6.44
C HIS A 96 23.48 -11.57 -6.58
N LEU A 97 22.72 -11.19 -5.55
CA LEU A 97 22.00 -9.91 -5.53
C LEU A 97 22.98 -8.73 -5.43
N GLU A 98 24.09 -8.88 -4.72
CA GLU A 98 25.16 -7.89 -4.67
C GLU A 98 25.77 -7.62 -6.06
N LYS A 99 26.09 -8.69 -6.82
CA LYS A 99 26.57 -8.58 -8.20
C LYS A 99 25.54 -7.90 -9.09
N LEU A 100 24.27 -8.31 -8.99
CA LEU A 100 23.18 -7.67 -9.70
C LEU A 100 23.07 -6.18 -9.36
N HIS A 101 23.28 -5.79 -8.11
CA HIS A 101 23.28 -4.38 -7.73
C HIS A 101 24.47 -3.62 -8.38
N LYS A 102 25.64 -4.26 -8.49
CA LYS A 102 26.86 -3.68 -9.08
C LYS A 102 26.83 -3.58 -10.61
N GLU A 103 25.93 -4.29 -11.30
CA GLU A 103 25.71 -4.23 -12.76
C GLU A 103 25.14 -2.88 -13.26
N GLY A 104 24.93 -1.89 -12.38
CA GLY A 104 24.45 -0.56 -12.75
C GLY A 104 22.95 -0.52 -13.06
N ASP A 105 22.56 0.15 -14.14
CA ASP A 105 21.14 0.43 -14.43
C ASP A 105 20.32 -0.82 -14.77
N LEU A 106 20.91 -1.79 -15.49
CA LEU A 106 20.22 -3.04 -15.82
C LEU A 106 19.95 -3.88 -14.56
N GLY A 107 20.92 -3.92 -13.66
CA GLY A 107 20.83 -4.59 -12.38
C GLY A 107 19.78 -3.97 -11.45
N ARG A 108 19.80 -2.63 -11.32
CA ARG A 108 18.78 -1.87 -10.58
C ARG A 108 17.37 -2.12 -11.10
N ARG A 109 17.18 -2.22 -12.41
CA ARG A 109 15.87 -2.55 -13.00
C ARG A 109 15.40 -3.95 -12.60
N LYS A 110 16.29 -4.96 -12.62
CA LYS A 110 15.95 -6.32 -12.16
C LYS A 110 15.58 -6.37 -10.68
N ILE A 111 16.36 -5.72 -9.81
CA ILE A 111 16.05 -5.62 -8.38
C ILE A 111 14.68 -4.96 -8.18
N THR A 112 14.40 -3.87 -8.90
CA THR A 112 13.10 -3.18 -8.83
C THR A 112 11.94 -4.11 -9.25
N SER A 113 12.13 -4.96 -10.26
CA SER A 113 11.14 -5.95 -10.66
C SER A 113 10.92 -7.02 -9.58
N TYR A 114 12.00 -7.50 -8.94
CA TYR A 114 11.88 -8.41 -7.79
C TYR A 114 11.15 -7.75 -6.62
N THR A 115 11.42 -6.48 -6.33
CA THR A 115 10.71 -5.73 -5.28
C THR A 115 9.23 -5.69 -5.56
N ARG A 116 8.82 -5.43 -6.81
CA ARG A 116 7.41 -5.42 -7.20
C ARG A 116 6.75 -6.78 -6.98
N TRP A 117 7.36 -7.86 -7.46
CA TRP A 117 6.81 -9.21 -7.27
C TRP A 117 6.75 -9.64 -5.80
N LEU A 118 7.78 -9.29 -5.02
CA LEU A 118 7.79 -9.53 -3.59
C LEU A 118 6.69 -8.73 -2.88
N ALA A 119 6.47 -7.47 -3.27
CA ALA A 119 5.40 -6.64 -2.73
C ALA A 119 4.01 -7.24 -3.00
N VAL A 120 3.77 -7.79 -4.20
CA VAL A 120 2.53 -8.52 -4.50
C VAL A 120 2.34 -9.68 -3.54
N GLY A 121 3.34 -10.54 -3.40
CA GLY A 121 3.29 -11.70 -2.49
C GLY A 121 3.06 -11.29 -1.02
N LEU A 122 3.78 -10.27 -0.55
CA LEU A 122 3.63 -9.73 0.80
C LEU A 122 2.24 -9.13 1.03
N SER A 123 1.73 -8.35 0.07
CA SER A 123 0.40 -7.76 0.17
C SER A 123 -0.69 -8.83 0.24
N ALA A 124 -0.59 -9.89 -0.57
CA ALA A 124 -1.53 -11.00 -0.53
C ALA A 124 -1.48 -11.77 0.79
N PHE A 125 -0.27 -12.02 1.31
CA PHE A 125 -0.08 -12.65 2.61
C PHE A 125 -0.63 -11.80 3.77
N GLN A 126 -0.32 -10.51 3.79
CA GLN A 126 -0.83 -9.56 4.78
C GLN A 126 -2.36 -9.44 4.70
N ALA A 127 -2.91 -9.31 3.49
CA ALA A 127 -4.35 -9.23 3.27
C ALA A 127 -5.06 -10.51 3.73
N PHE A 128 -4.46 -11.69 3.51
CA PHE A 128 -5.00 -12.95 3.99
C PHE A 128 -5.01 -13.02 5.53
N GLY A 129 -3.92 -12.56 6.17
CA GLY A 129 -3.85 -12.46 7.62
C GLY A 129 -4.93 -11.55 8.21
N ILE A 130 -5.10 -10.36 7.62
CA ILE A 130 -6.14 -9.39 8.01
C ILE A 130 -7.53 -10.00 7.79
N ALA A 131 -7.81 -10.53 6.60
CA ALA A 131 -9.11 -11.11 6.27
C ALA A 131 -9.48 -12.29 7.18
N SER A 132 -8.53 -13.18 7.48
CA SER A 132 -8.73 -14.32 8.38
C SER A 132 -8.96 -13.89 9.82
N MET A 133 -8.26 -12.84 10.28
CA MET A 133 -8.47 -12.26 11.61
C MET A 133 -9.86 -11.65 11.72
N LEU A 134 -10.28 -10.85 10.74
CA LEU A 134 -11.60 -10.20 10.73
C LEU A 134 -12.74 -11.23 10.64
N SER A 135 -12.56 -12.29 9.85
CA SER A 135 -13.56 -13.36 9.71
C SER A 135 -13.86 -14.09 11.02
N ARG A 136 -12.93 -14.07 11.98
CA ARG A 136 -13.08 -14.70 13.30
C ARG A 136 -13.71 -13.77 14.33
N GLN A 137 -13.85 -12.48 14.05
CA GLN A 137 -14.46 -11.53 14.96
C GLN A 137 -15.98 -11.43 14.72
N PRO A 138 -16.81 -11.57 15.77
CA PRO A 138 -18.26 -11.43 15.64
C PRO A 138 -18.63 -10.00 15.21
N ASN A 139 -19.63 -9.87 14.35
CA ASN A 139 -20.19 -8.61 13.85
C ASN A 139 -19.25 -7.70 13.01
N MET A 140 -18.05 -8.17 12.66
CA MET A 140 -17.14 -7.42 11.78
C MET A 140 -17.40 -7.62 10.29
N VAL A 141 -17.91 -8.80 9.93
CA VAL A 141 -18.09 -9.22 8.54
C VAL A 141 -19.54 -9.60 8.32
N ALA A 142 -20.15 -9.11 7.24
CA ALA A 142 -21.56 -9.38 6.92
C ALA A 142 -21.81 -10.88 6.67
N ASN A 143 -20.90 -11.53 5.94
CA ASN A 143 -20.93 -12.98 5.66
C ASN A 143 -19.52 -13.57 5.84
N PRO A 144 -19.15 -13.99 7.05
CA PRO A 144 -17.85 -14.60 7.29
C PRO A 144 -17.75 -15.95 6.56
N GLY A 145 -16.70 -16.13 5.75
CA GLY A 145 -16.48 -17.34 4.96
C GLY A 145 -15.31 -17.23 3.99
N ALA A 146 -15.01 -18.33 3.29
CA ALA A 146 -13.92 -18.38 2.31
C ALA A 146 -14.09 -17.36 1.17
N GLY A 147 -15.33 -17.06 0.77
CA GLY A 147 -15.65 -16.04 -0.24
C GLY A 147 -15.25 -14.63 0.20
N PHE A 148 -15.49 -14.27 1.46
CA PHE A 148 -15.06 -12.99 2.03
C PHE A 148 -13.54 -12.86 2.10
N VAL A 149 -12.86 -13.93 2.52
CA VAL A 149 -11.39 -13.94 2.58
C VAL A 149 -10.81 -13.73 1.18
N PHE A 150 -11.32 -14.44 0.18
CA PHE A 150 -10.88 -14.30 -1.20
C PHE A 150 -11.14 -12.88 -1.75
N SER A 151 -12.34 -12.34 -1.58
CA SER A 151 -12.67 -10.99 -2.06
C SER A 151 -11.82 -9.92 -1.38
N THR A 152 -11.56 -10.06 -0.09
CA THR A 152 -10.74 -9.13 0.70
C THR A 152 -9.28 -9.18 0.25
N VAL A 153 -8.72 -10.38 0.05
CA VAL A 153 -7.34 -10.55 -0.45
C VAL A 153 -7.18 -9.89 -1.81
N VAL A 154 -8.08 -10.18 -2.75
CA VAL A 154 -8.03 -9.58 -4.09
C VAL A 154 -8.16 -8.07 -4.03
N THR A 155 -9.09 -7.54 -3.21
CA THR A 155 -9.31 -6.09 -3.09
C THR A 155 -8.10 -5.37 -2.52
N LEU A 156 -7.53 -5.88 -1.42
CA LEU A 156 -6.40 -5.25 -0.75
C LEU A 156 -5.09 -5.38 -1.55
N THR A 157 -4.87 -6.53 -2.20
CA THR A 157 -3.73 -6.73 -3.08
C THR A 157 -3.84 -5.86 -4.33
N ALA A 158 -5.01 -5.78 -4.96
CA ALA A 158 -5.22 -4.91 -6.12
C ALA A 158 -5.02 -3.43 -5.75
N GLY A 159 -5.55 -3.00 -4.59
CA GLY A 159 -5.34 -1.65 -4.09
C GLY A 159 -3.87 -1.34 -3.78
N ALA A 160 -3.12 -2.27 -3.21
CA ALA A 160 -1.70 -2.05 -2.91
C ALA A 160 -0.80 -1.94 -4.16
N ILE A 161 -1.26 -2.43 -5.33
CA ILE A 161 -0.47 -2.47 -6.57
C ILE A 161 -0.82 -1.32 -7.52
N PHE A 162 -2.02 -0.76 -7.42
CA PHE A 162 -2.51 0.37 -8.23
C PHE A 162 -1.70 1.65 -7.97
#